data_AF-A0AAV4HIW1-F1
#
_entry.id   AF-A0AAV4HIW1-F1
#
_cell.length_a   1.000
_cell.length_b   1.000
_cell.length_c   1.000
_cell.angle_alpha   90.00
_cell.angle_beta   90.00
_cell.angle_gamma   90.00
#
_symmetry.space_group_name_H-M   'P 1'
#
loop_
_entity.id
_entity.type
_entity.pdbx_description
1 polymer ?
#
loop_
_entity_poly.entity_id
_entity_poly.type
_entity_poly.pdbx_seq_one_letter_code
_entity_poly.pdbx_strand_id
1 'polypeptide(L)'
;MGMRLERKLSFLFANFYFEANCLLTTTKILCSIHLPGAGIGSDHRPVIIQMTVKLKISHSKQTKTVTYCTKLLRLPEEAEKYAVFVKNKFECLYVEEADATRDIDQQWDCLKVEAIEKTNEEFLPRVNREAKQEWITEDILDMIKERKRLKGSDAYKHIDNNIKTALKTAKEEWLNSKCDEVELLSQRNDLTAML
;
A
#
# COMPACT_ATOMS: atom_id res chain seq x y z
N MET A 1 -51.50 29.12 43.21
CA MET A 1 -51.43 28.84 41.75
C MET A 1 -49.97 29.02 41.34
N GLY A 2 -49.11 28.01 41.39
CA GLY A 2 -49.13 26.80 40.57
C GLY A 2 -47.88 26.85 39.67
N MET A 3 -46.69 26.62 40.24
CA MET A 3 -45.43 26.60 39.51
C MET A 3 -45.44 25.48 38.46
N ARG A 4 -45.50 25.86 37.18
CA ARG A 4 -45.43 24.91 36.06
C ARG A 4 -43.99 24.44 35.90
N LEU A 5 -43.67 23.27 36.45
CA LEU A 5 -42.43 22.56 36.13
C LEU A 5 -42.50 22.09 34.67
N GLU A 6 -41.71 22.72 33.79
CA GLU A 6 -41.45 22.15 32.47
C GLU A 6 -40.56 20.91 32.64
N ARG A 7 -41.18 19.73 32.53
CA ARG A 7 -40.44 18.46 32.51
C ARG A 7 -39.86 18.26 31.11
N LYS A 8 -38.53 18.24 30.99
CA LYS A 8 -37.85 17.74 29.77
C LYS A 8 -38.12 16.24 29.69
N LEU A 9 -39.09 15.82 28.87
CA LEU A 9 -39.53 14.42 28.76
C LEU A 9 -38.99 13.69 27.52
N SER A 10 -38.32 14.39 26.60
CA SER A 10 -37.77 13.79 25.38
C SER A 10 -36.25 13.73 25.48
N PHE A 11 -35.70 12.53 25.69
CA PHE A 11 -34.27 12.24 25.65
C PHE A 11 -33.97 11.30 24.49
N LEU A 12 -32.94 11.61 23.70
CA LEU A 12 -32.47 10.74 22.63
C LEU A 12 -31.10 10.21 23.05
N PHE A 13 -31.07 8.98 23.57
CA PHE A 13 -29.83 8.26 23.85
C PHE A 13 -29.46 7.47 22.60
N ALA A 14 -28.45 7.95 21.86
CA ALA A 14 -27.88 7.19 20.77
C ALA A 14 -26.68 6.40 21.30
N ASN A 15 -26.86 5.09 21.48
CA ASN A 15 -25.78 4.19 21.85
C ASN A 15 -25.10 3.73 20.57
N PHE A 16 -24.05 4.44 20.15
CA PHE A 16 -23.28 4.05 18.98
C PHE A 16 -22.15 3.11 19.40
N TYR A 17 -22.27 1.83 19.08
CA TYR A 17 -21.15 0.91 19.05
C TYR A 17 -20.28 1.23 17.82
N PHE A 18 -19.36 2.19 17.97
CA PHE A 18 -18.32 2.41 16.97
C PHE A 18 -17.13 1.50 17.29
N GLU A 19 -16.92 0.48 16.47
CA GLU A 19 -15.65 -0.26 16.47
C GLU A 19 -14.48 0.69 16.16
N ALA A 20 -13.80 1.13 17.23
CA ALA A 20 -12.42 1.58 17.35
C ALA A 20 -11.79 2.58 16.35
N ASN A 21 -12.47 3.15 15.35
CA ASN A 21 -11.82 4.02 14.35
C ASN A 21 -12.66 5.22 13.87
N CYS A 22 -13.55 5.77 14.70
CA CYS A 22 -14.34 6.94 14.32
C CYS A 22 -14.03 8.16 15.20
N LEU A 23 -13.74 9.31 14.58
CA LEU A 23 -13.68 10.60 15.28
C LEU A 23 -15.06 11.27 15.16
N LEU A 24 -15.83 11.27 16.23
CA LEU A 24 -17.08 12.02 16.28
C LEU A 24 -16.76 13.51 16.16
N THR A 25 -17.32 14.21 15.18
CA THR A 25 -17.10 15.66 15.04
C THR A 25 -18.42 16.42 14.92
N THR A 26 -18.74 17.10 16.02
CA THR A 26 -19.81 18.10 16.18
C THR A 26 -21.23 17.57 15.95
N THR A 27 -21.93 17.37 17.05
CA THR A 27 -23.39 17.24 17.10
C THR A 27 -24.01 18.63 17.25
N LYS A 28 -24.90 19.01 16.33
CA LYS A 28 -25.80 20.16 16.52
C LYS A 28 -27.19 19.63 16.83
N ILE A 29 -27.69 19.96 18.01
CA ILE A 29 -29.08 19.67 18.40
C ILE A 29 -29.92 20.85 17.93
N LEU A 30 -30.77 20.62 16.93
CA LEU A 30 -31.73 21.62 16.45
C LEU A 30 -33.05 21.35 17.17
N CYS A 31 -33.40 22.22 18.11
CA CYS A 31 -34.73 22.20 18.71
C CYS A 31 -35.74 22.68 17.66
N SER A 32 -36.82 21.92 17.44
CA SER A 32 -37.86 22.30 16.48
C SER A 32 -38.52 23.61 16.91
N ILE A 33 -38.39 24.66 16.10
CA ILE A 33 -39.24 25.85 16.20
C ILE A 33 -40.63 25.45 15.71
N HIS A 34 -41.65 25.70 16.52
CA HIS A 34 -43.04 25.50 16.11
C HIS A 34 -43.37 26.52 15.02
N LEU A 35 -43.48 26.08 13.77
CA LEU A 35 -44.03 26.91 12.69
C LEU A 35 -45.56 26.93 12.87
N PRO A 36 -46.19 28.10 13.06
CA PRO A 36 -47.63 28.17 13.28
C PRO A 36 -48.35 27.63 12.04
N GLY A 37 -49.07 26.51 12.21
CA GLY A 37 -49.82 25.86 11.13
C GLY A 37 -49.50 24.37 10.89
N ALA A 38 -48.41 23.83 11.44
CA ALA A 38 -48.11 22.40 11.38
C ALA A 38 -48.68 21.67 12.61
N GLY A 39 -49.98 21.37 12.56
CA GLY A 39 -50.70 20.64 13.61
C GLY A 39 -50.32 19.16 13.65
N ILE A 40 -49.24 18.82 14.36
CA ILE A 40 -48.94 17.44 14.73
C ILE A 40 -49.67 17.20 16.06
N GLY A 41 -50.67 16.32 16.07
CA GLY A 41 -51.50 15.98 17.24
C GLY A 41 -50.78 15.17 18.32
N SER A 42 -49.51 15.51 18.60
CA SER A 42 -48.67 14.92 19.64
C SER A 42 -48.21 16.04 20.57
N ASP A 43 -48.33 15.82 21.88
CA ASP A 43 -47.85 16.71 22.93
C ASP A 43 -46.32 16.68 23.08
N HIS A 44 -45.65 15.74 22.40
CA HIS A 44 -44.20 15.61 22.37
C HIS A 44 -43.56 16.40 21.22
N ARG A 45 -42.55 17.21 21.54
CA ARG A 45 -41.74 17.95 20.55
C ARG A 45 -40.75 17.00 19.86
N PRO A 46 -40.72 16.91 18.52
CA PRO A 46 -39.72 16.13 17.81
C PRO A 46 -38.34 16.77 17.99
N VAL A 47 -37.34 15.95 18.33
CA VAL A 47 -35.95 16.39 18.46
C VAL A 47 -35.22 16.04 17.18
N ILE A 48 -34.72 17.07 16.48
CA ILE A 48 -33.94 16.89 15.25
C ILE A 48 -32.46 17.03 15.59
N ILE A 49 -31.67 16.03 15.24
CA ILE A 49 -30.22 16.05 15.44
C ILE A 49 -29.56 16.03 14.07
N GLN A 50 -28.72 17.03 13.82
CA GLN A 50 -27.81 17.01 12.69
C GLN A 50 -26.43 16.61 13.21
N MET A 51 -25.97 15.43 12.82
CA MET A 51 -24.64 14.93 13.15
C MET A 51 -23.79 14.83 11.89
N THR A 52 -22.53 15.27 12.01
CA THR A 52 -21.51 15.05 10.99
C THR A 52 -20.53 14.01 11.52
N VAL A 53 -20.33 12.92 10.78
CA VAL A 53 -19.42 11.85 11.20
C VAL A 53 -18.21 11.85 10.28
N LYS A 54 -17.01 11.96 10.84
CA LYS A 54 -15.76 11.77 10.08
C LYS A 54 -15.25 10.35 10.32
N LEU A 55 -15.40 9.52 9.29
CA LEU A 55 -14.83 8.18 9.27
C LEU A 55 -13.33 8.27 9.01
N LYS A 56 -12.52 7.57 9.80
CA LYS A 56 -11.11 7.37 9.48
C LYS A 56 -11.04 6.18 8.52
N ILE A 57 -10.52 6.41 7.31
CA ILE A 57 -10.20 5.30 6.40
C ILE A 57 -9.07 4.51 7.07
N SER A 58 -9.37 3.29 7.52
CA SER A 58 -8.33 2.35 7.89
C SER A 58 -7.66 1.92 6.60
N HIS A 59 -6.44 2.39 6.38
CA HIS A 59 -5.58 1.73 5.41
C HIS A 59 -5.30 0.34 5.98
N SER A 60 -6.09 -0.65 5.55
CA SER A 60 -5.73 -2.05 5.67
C SER A 60 -4.26 -2.17 5.25
N LYS A 61 -3.45 -2.84 6.06
CA LYS A 61 -2.06 -3.13 5.70
C LYS A 61 -2.12 -3.97 4.43
N GLN A 62 -1.98 -3.34 3.27
CA GLN A 62 -1.92 -4.05 2.01
C GLN A 62 -0.83 -5.12 2.14
N THR A 63 -1.20 -6.37 1.93
CA THR A 63 -0.24 -7.46 1.84
C THR A 63 0.75 -7.08 0.74
N LYS A 64 2.05 -7.11 1.06
CA LYS A 64 3.08 -6.77 0.08
C LYS A 64 3.01 -7.82 -1.03
N THR A 65 2.52 -7.45 -2.20
CA THR A 65 2.52 -8.34 -3.36
C THR A 65 3.98 -8.56 -3.78
N VAL A 66 4.38 -9.83 -3.85
CA VAL A 66 5.68 -10.22 -4.39
C VAL A 66 5.67 -9.92 -5.88
N THR A 67 6.71 -9.24 -6.37
CA THR A 67 6.86 -8.95 -7.80
C THR A 67 7.95 -9.82 -8.37
N TYR A 68 7.68 -10.50 -9.48
CA TYR A 68 8.61 -11.39 -10.17
C TYR A 68 9.19 -10.71 -11.42
N CYS A 69 10.43 -11.05 -11.78
CA CYS A 69 11.10 -10.44 -12.93
C CYS A 69 10.65 -11.13 -14.23
N THR A 70 9.74 -10.50 -14.97
CA THR A 70 9.23 -11.05 -16.24
C THR A 70 10.21 -10.92 -17.42
N LYS A 71 11.40 -10.33 -17.21
CA LYS A 71 12.42 -10.15 -18.26
C LYS A 71 12.91 -11.48 -18.83
N LEU A 72 12.93 -12.55 -18.02
CA LEU A 72 13.32 -13.89 -18.47
C LEU A 72 12.36 -14.45 -19.51
N LEU A 73 11.06 -14.17 -19.37
CA LEU A 73 10.02 -14.60 -20.30
C LEU A 73 10.04 -13.85 -21.64
N ARG A 74 10.95 -12.88 -21.82
CA ARG A 74 11.17 -12.24 -23.12
C ARG A 74 11.95 -13.15 -24.07
N LEU A 75 12.69 -14.12 -23.55
CA LEU A 75 13.38 -15.12 -24.35
C LEU A 75 12.38 -16.23 -24.72
N PRO A 76 12.27 -16.60 -26.02
CA PRO A 76 11.26 -17.55 -26.47
C PRO A 76 11.46 -18.95 -25.86
N GLU A 77 12.71 -19.38 -25.67
CA GLU A 77 13.05 -20.66 -25.08
C GLU A 77 12.58 -20.77 -23.61
N GLU A 78 12.84 -19.74 -22.82
CA GLU A 78 12.45 -19.71 -21.40
C GLU A 78 10.94 -19.53 -21.23
N ALA A 79 10.29 -18.81 -22.15
CA ALA A 79 8.84 -18.68 -22.17
C ALA A 79 8.14 -20.02 -22.47
N GLU A 80 8.69 -20.83 -23.39
CA GLU A 80 8.15 -22.15 -23.71
C GLU A 80 8.31 -23.12 -22.52
N LYS A 81 9.50 -23.13 -21.89
CA LYS A 81 9.75 -23.93 -20.66
C LYS A 81 8.78 -23.56 -19.56
N TYR A 82 8.58 -22.26 -19.31
CA TYR A 82 7.62 -21.76 -18.33
C TYR A 82 6.19 -22.20 -18.65
N ALA A 83 5.76 -22.08 -19.91
CA ALA A 83 4.42 -22.48 -20.34
C ALA A 83 4.17 -23.99 -20.13
N VAL A 84 5.15 -24.83 -20.46
CA VAL A 84 5.10 -26.27 -20.22
C VAL A 84 5.00 -26.57 -18.72
N PHE A 85 5.77 -25.87 -17.89
CA PHE A 85 5.76 -26.10 -16.44
C PHE A 85 4.40 -25.74 -15.81
N VAL A 86 3.84 -24.57 -16.17
CA VAL A 86 2.50 -24.16 -15.71
C VAL A 86 1.46 -25.18 -16.14
N LYS A 87 1.51 -25.61 -17.41
CA LYS A 87 0.56 -26.58 -17.96
C LYS A 87 0.65 -27.92 -17.23
N ASN A 88 1.84 -28.48 -17.08
CA ASN A 88 2.05 -29.76 -16.39
C ASN A 88 1.54 -29.69 -14.96
N LYS A 89 1.84 -28.60 -14.24
CA LYS A 89 1.42 -28.42 -12.85
C LYS A 89 -0.09 -28.28 -12.72
N PHE A 90 -0.73 -27.56 -13.63
CA PHE A 90 -2.19 -27.44 -13.67
C PHE A 90 -2.85 -28.78 -14.01
N GLU A 91 -2.33 -29.52 -14.99
CA GLU A 91 -2.86 -30.83 -15.39
C GLU A 91 -2.72 -31.87 -14.26
N CYS A 92 -1.59 -31.92 -13.54
CA CYS A 92 -1.43 -32.79 -12.38
C CYS A 92 -2.49 -32.52 -11.30
N LEU A 93 -2.75 -31.24 -10.99
CA LEU A 93 -3.75 -30.84 -9.99
C LEU A 93 -5.19 -31.15 -10.45
N TYR A 94 -5.45 -31.04 -11.76
CA TYR A 94 -6.76 -31.37 -12.31
C TYR A 94 -7.04 -32.88 -12.30
N VAL A 95 -6.01 -33.70 -12.46
CA VAL A 95 -6.12 -35.17 -12.45
C VAL A 95 -6.23 -35.74 -11.04
N GLU A 96 -5.53 -35.19 -10.04
CA GLU A 96 -5.66 -35.62 -8.64
C GLU A 96 -7.05 -35.36 -8.06
N GLU A 97 -7.75 -34.34 -8.56
CA GLU A 97 -9.03 -33.88 -8.03
C GLU A 97 -10.17 -34.14 -9.01
N ALA A 98 -10.14 -35.32 -9.64
CA ALA A 98 -11.11 -35.82 -10.62
C ALA A 98 -12.51 -36.13 -10.04
N ASP A 99 -13.01 -35.35 -9.07
CA ASP A 99 -14.39 -35.44 -8.60
C ASP A 99 -15.14 -34.12 -8.82
N ALA A 100 -16.30 -34.25 -9.46
CA ALA A 100 -17.03 -33.24 -10.22
C ALA A 100 -17.71 -32.14 -9.38
N THR A 101 -17.08 -31.68 -8.29
CA THR A 101 -17.66 -30.83 -7.25
C THR A 101 -16.97 -29.49 -7.04
N ARG A 102 -16.14 -29.04 -7.99
CA ARG A 102 -15.44 -27.76 -7.85
C ARG A 102 -16.28 -26.60 -8.32
N ASP A 103 -16.61 -25.75 -7.37
CA ASP A 103 -17.08 -24.39 -7.61
C ASP A 103 -16.09 -23.64 -8.52
N ILE A 104 -16.59 -22.76 -9.38
CA ILE A 104 -15.79 -22.03 -10.38
C ILE A 104 -14.68 -21.24 -9.67
N ASP A 105 -14.98 -20.71 -8.49
CA ASP A 105 -14.03 -19.98 -7.65
C ASP A 105 -12.86 -20.87 -7.20
N GLN A 106 -13.11 -22.13 -6.87
CA GLN A 106 -12.06 -23.08 -6.48
C GLN A 106 -11.15 -23.45 -7.66
N GLN A 107 -11.73 -23.63 -8.85
CA GLN A 107 -10.93 -23.88 -10.06
C GLN A 107 -10.03 -22.69 -10.39
N TRP A 108 -10.58 -21.48 -10.23
CA TRP A 108 -9.85 -20.25 -10.45
C TRP A 108 -8.70 -20.06 -9.43
N ASP A 109 -8.93 -20.40 -8.17
CA ASP A 109 -7.90 -20.34 -7.14
C ASP A 109 -6.80 -21.39 -7.36
N CYS A 110 -7.14 -22.59 -7.82
CA CYS A 110 -6.14 -23.60 -8.20
C CYS A 110 -5.25 -23.12 -9.36
N LEU A 111 -5.84 -22.48 -10.38
CA LEU A 111 -5.04 -21.92 -11.47
C LEU A 111 -4.11 -20.81 -10.97
N LYS A 112 -4.63 -19.84 -10.23
CA LYS A 112 -3.83 -18.68 -9.77
C LYS A 112 -2.76 -19.08 -8.76
N VAL A 113 -3.15 -19.75 -7.68
CA VAL A 113 -2.27 -19.99 -6.53
C VAL A 113 -1.39 -21.20 -6.80
N GLU A 114 -1.99 -22.31 -7.20
CA GLU A 114 -1.29 -23.59 -7.24
C GLU A 114 -0.45 -23.77 -8.51
N ALA A 115 -0.96 -23.34 -9.66
CA ALA A 115 -0.22 -23.41 -10.91
C ALA A 115 0.65 -22.15 -11.12
N ILE A 116 0.07 -20.96 -11.16
CA ILE A 116 0.79 -19.74 -11.55
C ILE A 116 1.72 -19.24 -10.45
N GLU A 117 1.25 -19.03 -9.22
CA GLU A 117 2.09 -18.47 -8.15
C GLU A 117 3.24 -19.40 -7.77
N LYS A 118 3.00 -20.70 -7.63
CA LYS A 118 4.10 -21.66 -7.35
C LYS A 118 5.11 -21.76 -8.48
N THR A 119 4.66 -21.73 -9.75
CA THR A 119 5.60 -21.70 -10.88
C THR A 119 6.40 -20.39 -10.90
N ASN A 120 5.78 -19.27 -10.56
CA ASN A 120 6.48 -18.00 -10.43
C ASN A 120 7.54 -18.05 -9.32
N GLU A 121 7.26 -18.68 -8.19
CA GLU A 121 8.22 -18.84 -7.09
C GLU A 121 9.45 -19.68 -7.47
N GLU A 122 9.26 -20.71 -8.29
CA GLU A 122 10.31 -21.64 -8.68
C GLU A 122 11.12 -21.14 -9.90
N PHE A 123 10.43 -20.57 -10.90
CA PHE A 123 11.04 -20.24 -12.19
C PHE A 123 11.46 -18.77 -12.32
N LEU A 124 10.72 -17.84 -11.69
CA LEU A 124 11.00 -16.42 -11.84
C LEU A 124 11.76 -15.87 -10.62
N PRO A 125 12.88 -15.16 -10.81
CA PRO A 125 13.56 -14.52 -9.71
C PRO A 125 12.69 -13.39 -9.16
N ARG A 126 12.62 -13.32 -7.83
CA ARG A 126 11.94 -12.23 -7.13
C ARG A 126 12.65 -10.92 -7.44
N VAL A 127 11.89 -9.90 -7.79
CA VAL A 127 12.41 -8.54 -7.93
C VAL A 127 12.66 -8.03 -6.52
N ASN A 128 13.89 -8.17 -6.04
CA ASN A 128 14.32 -7.34 -4.95
C ASN A 128 14.28 -5.90 -5.44
N ARG A 129 13.60 -5.04 -4.66
CA ARG A 129 13.70 -3.59 -4.82
C ARG A 129 15.06 -3.16 -4.28
N GLU A 130 16.13 -3.62 -4.89
CA GLU A 130 17.48 -3.13 -4.61
C GLU A 130 17.63 -1.74 -5.20
N ALA A 131 18.61 -0.99 -4.69
CA ALA A 131 18.66 0.47 -4.75
C ALA A 131 18.29 0.99 -6.15
N LYS A 132 17.31 1.90 -6.19
CA LYS A 132 16.77 2.48 -7.43
C LYS A 132 17.83 3.17 -8.32
N GLN A 133 19.07 3.29 -7.87
CA GLN A 133 20.10 4.11 -8.44
C GLN A 133 21.47 3.44 -8.28
N GLU A 134 22.25 3.41 -9.36
CA GLU A 134 23.58 2.78 -9.45
C GLU A 134 24.62 3.40 -8.51
N TRP A 135 24.41 4.65 -8.10
CA TRP A 135 25.30 5.40 -7.21
C TRP A 135 25.02 5.18 -5.71
N ILE A 136 24.02 4.38 -5.34
CA ILE A 136 23.73 4.07 -3.94
C ILE A 136 24.49 2.80 -3.56
N THR A 137 25.47 2.94 -2.67
CA THR A 137 26.26 1.83 -2.13
C THR A 137 25.49 1.00 -1.09
N GLU A 138 25.94 -0.25 -0.87
CA GLU A 138 25.38 -1.15 0.14
C GLU A 138 25.47 -0.55 1.56
N ASP A 139 26.56 0.17 1.86
CA ASP A 139 26.74 0.87 3.13
C ASP A 139 25.62 1.88 3.42
N ILE A 140 25.23 2.66 2.40
CA ILE A 140 24.13 3.63 2.54
C ILE A 140 22.79 2.90 2.76
N LEU A 141 22.58 1.76 2.13
CA LEU A 141 21.39 0.94 2.36
C LEU A 141 21.33 0.44 3.79
N ASP A 142 22.46 0.02 4.36
CA ASP A 142 22.55 -0.43 5.75
C ASP A 142 22.34 0.72 6.74
N MET A 143 22.89 1.91 6.46
CA MET A 143 22.57 3.11 7.24
C MET A 143 21.06 3.44 7.19
N ILE A 144 20.40 3.28 6.04
CA ILE A 144 18.95 3.49 5.90
C ILE A 144 18.17 2.44 6.70
N LYS A 145 18.61 1.18 6.74
CA LYS A 145 18.01 0.13 7.59
C LYS A 145 18.16 0.51 9.06
N GLU A 146 19.33 0.99 9.48
CA GLU A 146 19.58 1.40 10.86
C GLU A 146 18.74 2.62 11.27
N ARG A 147 18.60 3.62 10.39
CA ARG A 147 17.69 4.75 10.61
C ARG A 147 16.24 4.30 10.86
N LYS A 148 15.77 3.28 10.14
CA LYS A 148 14.42 2.73 10.34
C LYS A 148 14.26 2.10 11.72
N ARG A 149 15.31 1.43 12.24
CA ARG A 149 15.34 0.83 13.57
C ARG A 149 15.32 1.90 14.68
N LEU A 150 15.98 3.03 14.46
CA LEU A 150 16.14 4.12 15.43
C LEU A 150 14.99 5.15 15.44
N LYS A 151 13.87 4.86 14.79
CA LYS A 151 12.74 5.80 14.69
C LYS A 151 12.15 6.11 16.07
N GLY A 152 12.20 7.37 16.48
CA GLY A 152 11.74 7.84 17.80
C GLY A 152 12.85 8.02 18.84
N SER A 153 14.11 7.73 18.49
CA SER A 153 15.28 8.06 19.32
C SER A 153 15.90 9.40 18.91
N ASP A 154 16.69 10.00 19.80
CA ASP A 154 17.43 11.24 19.51
C ASP A 154 18.54 11.02 18.46
N ALA A 155 19.12 9.82 18.43
CA ALA A 155 20.11 9.38 17.43
C ALA A 155 19.58 9.37 15.98
N TYR A 156 18.25 9.40 15.78
CA TYR A 156 17.62 9.43 14.47
C TYR A 156 18.12 10.60 13.61
N LYS A 157 18.25 11.80 14.19
CA LYS A 157 18.65 13.01 13.45
C LYS A 157 20.09 12.93 12.97
N HIS A 158 20.99 12.41 13.81
CA HIS A 158 22.40 12.24 13.46
C HIS A 158 22.57 11.25 12.31
N ILE A 159 21.91 10.09 12.40
CA ILE A 159 21.95 9.09 11.33
C ILE A 159 21.33 9.62 10.04
N ASP A 160 20.21 10.35 10.11
CA ASP A 160 19.56 10.94 8.92
C ASP A 160 20.45 11.98 8.22
N ASN A 161 21.17 12.81 8.99
CA ASN A 161 22.13 13.76 8.42
C ASN A 161 23.33 13.05 7.79
N ASN A 162 23.88 12.03 8.45
CA ASN A 162 24.98 11.24 7.90
C ASN A 162 24.57 10.54 6.59
N ILE A 163 23.35 10.00 6.50
CA ILE A 163 22.80 9.42 5.28
C ILE A 163 22.70 10.47 4.16
N LYS A 164 22.22 11.69 4.45
CA LYS A 164 22.14 12.75 3.44
C LYS A 164 23.51 13.14 2.89
N THR A 165 24.51 13.26 3.76
CA THR A 165 25.88 13.55 3.36
C THR A 165 26.45 12.42 2.50
N ALA A 166 26.33 11.16 2.95
CA ALA A 166 26.80 10.00 2.21
C ALA A 166 26.13 9.87 0.84
N LEU A 167 24.82 10.10 0.74
CA LEU A 167 24.09 10.13 -0.53
C LEU A 167 24.59 11.25 -1.47
N LYS A 168 24.89 12.43 -0.92
CA LYS A 168 25.42 13.54 -1.72
C LYS A 168 26.79 13.19 -2.29
N THR A 169 27.70 12.72 -1.43
CA THR A 169 29.06 12.33 -1.82
C THR A 169 29.06 11.22 -2.85
N ALA A 170 28.33 10.12 -2.60
CA ALA A 170 28.27 9.00 -3.53
C ALA A 170 27.70 9.40 -4.90
N LYS A 171 26.72 10.32 -4.91
CA LYS A 171 26.17 10.86 -6.16
C LYS A 171 27.20 11.73 -6.90
N GLU A 172 27.94 12.58 -6.20
CA GLU A 172 28.99 13.43 -6.79
C GLU A 172 30.14 12.58 -7.34
N GLU A 173 30.60 11.58 -6.60
CA GLU A 173 31.64 10.64 -7.05
C GLU A 173 31.21 9.88 -8.30
N TRP A 174 29.97 9.38 -8.34
CA TRP A 174 29.45 8.71 -9.52
C TRP A 174 29.34 9.64 -10.73
N LEU A 175 28.88 10.88 -10.53
CA LEU A 175 28.83 11.87 -11.61
C LEU A 175 30.22 12.20 -12.14
N ASN A 176 31.20 12.40 -11.26
CA ASN A 176 32.59 12.66 -11.66
C ASN A 176 33.17 11.47 -12.43
N SER A 177 33.00 10.25 -11.93
CA SER A 177 33.44 9.04 -12.64
C SER A 177 32.81 8.91 -14.03
N LYS A 178 31.55 9.31 -14.19
CA LYS A 178 30.88 9.32 -15.50
C LYS A 178 31.42 10.42 -16.41
N CYS A 179 31.74 11.61 -15.88
CA CYS A 179 32.40 12.65 -16.65
C CYS A 179 33.78 12.19 -17.15
N ASP A 180 34.59 11.58 -16.28
CA ASP A 180 35.91 11.05 -16.63
C ASP A 180 35.81 9.99 -17.75
N GLU A 181 34.82 9.11 -17.66
CA GLU A 181 34.54 8.10 -18.70
C GLU A 181 34.23 8.76 -20.07
N VAL A 182 33.41 9.82 -20.07
CA VAL A 182 33.09 10.56 -21.30
C VAL A 182 34.32 11.28 -21.87
N GLU A 183 35.13 11.90 -21.02
CA GLU A 183 36.36 12.58 -21.45
C GLU A 183 37.36 11.61 -22.09
N LEU A 184 37.56 10.44 -21.49
CA LEU A 184 38.41 9.38 -22.04
C LEU A 184 37.89 8.87 -23.40
N LEU A 185 36.58 8.67 -23.53
CA LEU A 185 35.96 8.25 -24.79
C LEU A 185 36.08 9.32 -25.87
N SER A 186 35.92 10.60 -25.52
CA SER A 186 36.13 11.71 -26.45
C SER A 186 37.56 11.73 -26.96
N GLN A 187 38.54 11.70 -26.06
CA GLN A 187 39.96 11.69 -26.42
C GLN A 187 40.31 10.50 -27.32
N ARG A 188 39.77 9.31 -27.02
CA ARG A 188 39.99 8.11 -27.83
C ARG A 188 39.38 8.24 -29.23
N ASN A 189 38.18 8.81 -29.33
CA ASN A 189 37.51 9.02 -30.60
C ASN A 189 38.25 10.04 -31.46
N ASP A 190 38.72 11.13 -30.84
CA ASP A 190 39.54 12.16 -31.50
C ASP A 190 40.86 11.57 -32.01
N LEU A 191 41.51 10.69 -31.23
CA LEU A 191 42.71 9.96 -31.66
C LEU A 191 42.45 8.98 -32.81
N THR A 192 41.26 8.37 -32.85
CA THR A 192 40.86 7.43 -33.91
C THR A 192 40.52 8.19 -35.20
N ALA A 193 40.02 9.42 -35.12
CA ALA A 193 39.71 10.26 -36.27
C ALA A 193 40.95 10.93 -36.91
N MET A 194 42.10 10.93 -36.24
CA MET A 194 43.37 11.47 -36.76
C MET A 194 44.26 10.43 -37.47
N LEU A 195 43.90 9.14 -37.44
CA LEU A 195 44.54 8.06 -38.20
C LEU A 195 43.76 7.76 -39.48
#